data_AF-A0A958E3H3-F1
#
_entry.id   AF-A0A958E3H3-F1
#
_cell.length_a   1.000
_cell.length_b   1.000
_cell.length_c   1.000
_cell.angle_alpha   90.00
_cell.angle_beta   90.00
_cell.angle_gamma   90.00
#
_symmetry.space_group_name_H-M   'P 1'
#
loop_
_entity.id
_entity.type
_entity.pdbx_description
1 polymer ?
#
loop_
_entity_poly.entity_id
_entity_poly.type
_entity_poly.pdbx_seq_one_letter_code
_entity_poly.pdbx_strand_id
1 'polypeptide(L)'
;MKNHQKFAGNLFILSIAALLLTGFSGMFAQPMLHPKIKLLDENGVSVLSSGGAMSTLKSCSGCHDAGFIETHSFHSNLGLDALTKPGQIAGGREWDFSDGAFGKWNAIAYRYLSPSGDAQIDMGTADWVRYFGARHVGGGPAKLSRSGEPLTELVIVANDPETHIVDPETGALQPWDWQQSGVVEMNCFLCHTENPNNAARVAELQSGNFRWANTATLLGTGIVQKSGDTWRWNAAAFDADGFLAAGLSQMQSPTDANCGLCHGQVHADIQSPLTTAGAQPEQWSTQT
;
A
#
# COMPACT_ATOMS: atom_id res chain seq x y z
N MET A 1 99.16 -21.26 -14.62
CA MET A 1 98.84 -22.09 -13.43
C MET A 1 97.43 -21.77 -12.96
N LYS A 2 96.59 -22.80 -12.78
CA LYS A 2 95.21 -22.81 -12.20
C LYS A 2 94.16 -22.07 -13.05
N ASN A 3 93.31 -22.69 -13.89
CA ASN A 3 92.39 -23.84 -13.81
C ASN A 3 91.04 -23.54 -13.12
N HIS A 4 89.96 -24.12 -13.71
CA HIS A 4 88.53 -24.17 -13.34
C HIS A 4 87.62 -23.07 -13.90
N GLN A 5 86.37 -23.30 -14.33
CA GLN A 5 85.64 -24.42 -14.96
C GLN A 5 84.20 -23.90 -15.18
N LYS A 6 83.60 -24.21 -16.35
CA LYS A 6 82.17 -24.54 -16.62
C LYS A 6 81.04 -23.58 -16.18
N PHE A 7 80.11 -23.26 -17.08
CA PHE A 7 78.77 -23.89 -17.11
C PHE A 7 77.97 -23.39 -18.33
N ALA A 8 77.41 -24.33 -19.10
CA ALA A 8 76.45 -24.08 -20.16
C ALA A 8 75.04 -24.06 -19.56
N GLY A 9 74.22 -23.07 -19.95
CA GLY A 9 72.82 -22.95 -19.56
C GLY A 9 71.94 -22.75 -20.78
N ASN A 10 71.18 -23.78 -21.14
CA ASN A 10 70.07 -23.71 -22.09
C ASN A 10 68.90 -22.94 -21.45
N LEU A 11 68.39 -21.92 -22.13
CA LEU A 11 67.14 -21.26 -21.73
C LEU A 11 66.01 -21.68 -22.68
N PHE A 12 65.04 -22.38 -22.10
CA PHE A 12 63.78 -22.83 -22.69
C PHE A 12 62.92 -21.64 -23.13
N ILE A 13 62.38 -21.70 -24.34
CA ILE A 13 61.29 -20.83 -24.82
C ILE A 13 59.98 -21.39 -24.28
N LEU A 14 59.29 -20.63 -23.42
CA LEU A 14 57.93 -20.93 -22.93
C LEU A 14 56.91 -20.22 -23.82
N SER A 15 56.20 -21.00 -24.65
CA SER A 15 55.05 -20.56 -25.44
C SER A 15 53.81 -20.45 -24.53
N ILE A 16 53.30 -19.24 -24.31
CA ILE A 16 52.02 -19.01 -23.63
C ILE A 16 50.91 -18.98 -24.70
N ALA A 17 50.06 -20.01 -24.68
CA ALA A 17 48.83 -20.04 -25.46
C ALA A 17 47.75 -19.20 -24.76
N ALA A 18 47.21 -18.20 -25.45
CA ALA A 18 46.08 -17.40 -24.99
C ALA A 18 44.77 -18.16 -25.19
N LEU A 19 44.12 -18.54 -24.09
CA LEU A 19 42.78 -19.15 -24.09
C LEU A 19 41.74 -18.02 -23.98
N LEU A 20 41.06 -17.72 -25.09
CA LEU A 20 39.92 -16.81 -25.12
C LEU A 20 38.71 -17.50 -24.46
N LEU A 21 38.42 -17.18 -23.20
CA LEU A 21 37.13 -17.50 -22.58
C LEU A 21 36.08 -16.52 -23.09
N THR A 22 35.20 -16.98 -23.97
CA THR A 22 33.93 -16.31 -24.27
C THR A 22 33.02 -16.43 -23.05
N GLY A 23 32.91 -15.35 -22.27
CA GLY A 23 31.96 -15.25 -21.16
C GLY A 23 30.53 -15.26 -21.69
N PHE A 24 29.85 -16.39 -21.53
CA PHE A 24 28.41 -16.51 -21.77
C PHE A 24 27.71 -15.77 -20.61
N SER A 25 27.36 -14.51 -20.83
CA SER A 25 26.49 -13.77 -19.91
C SER A 25 25.05 -14.26 -20.13
N GLY A 26 24.71 -15.39 -19.50
CA GLY A 26 23.32 -15.78 -19.35
C GLY A 26 22.63 -14.76 -18.46
N MET A 27 21.74 -13.94 -19.03
CA MET A 27 20.74 -13.23 -18.23
C MET A 27 19.89 -14.31 -17.56
N PHE A 28 20.14 -14.59 -16.29
CA PHE A 28 19.20 -15.34 -15.48
C PHE A 28 17.95 -14.49 -15.35
N ALA A 29 16.91 -14.80 -16.13
CA ALA A 29 15.57 -14.34 -15.85
C ALA A 29 15.25 -14.79 -14.42
N GLN A 30 15.05 -13.81 -13.53
CA GLN A 30 14.52 -14.09 -12.19
C GLN A 30 13.26 -14.94 -12.37
N PRO A 31 13.10 -16.06 -11.63
CA PRO A 31 11.88 -16.84 -11.74
C PRO A 31 10.71 -15.90 -11.45
N MET A 32 9.79 -15.79 -12.41
CA MET A 32 8.58 -14.99 -12.27
C MET A 32 7.78 -15.63 -11.12
N LEU A 33 7.91 -15.09 -9.91
CA LEU A 33 7.30 -15.63 -8.70
C LEU A 33 5.77 -15.48 -8.69
N HIS A 34 5.22 -14.59 -9.52
CA HIS A 34 3.79 -14.41 -9.69
C HIS A 34 3.29 -15.05 -10.99
N PRO A 35 2.27 -15.95 -10.94
CA PRO A 35 1.54 -16.34 -12.13
C PRO A 35 0.76 -15.13 -12.69
N LYS A 36 0.21 -15.28 -13.89
CA LYS A 36 -0.70 -14.26 -14.43
C LYS A 36 -1.88 -14.05 -13.47
N ILE A 37 -2.27 -12.79 -13.27
CA ILE A 37 -3.29 -12.39 -12.30
C ILE A 37 -4.59 -12.08 -13.03
N LYS A 38 -5.72 -12.54 -12.50
CA LYS A 38 -7.05 -12.12 -12.93
C LYS A 38 -7.56 -11.05 -11.97
N LEU A 39 -7.97 -9.90 -12.50
CA LEU A 39 -8.58 -8.85 -11.70
C LEU A 39 -10.08 -9.11 -11.56
N LEU A 40 -10.53 -9.22 -10.33
CA LEU A 40 -11.90 -9.51 -9.92
C LEU A 40 -12.46 -8.35 -9.08
N ASP A 41 -13.76 -8.14 -9.15
CA ASP A 41 -14.50 -7.27 -8.23
C ASP A 41 -14.82 -7.98 -6.90
N GLU A 42 -15.52 -7.29 -6.00
CA GLU A 42 -15.94 -7.81 -4.70
C GLU A 42 -16.81 -9.07 -4.76
N ASN A 43 -17.53 -9.27 -5.86
CA ASN A 43 -18.38 -10.45 -6.09
C ASN A 43 -17.58 -11.61 -6.71
N GLY A 44 -16.29 -11.43 -6.95
CA GLY A 44 -15.43 -12.41 -7.62
C GLY A 44 -15.66 -12.48 -9.14
N VAL A 45 -16.34 -11.49 -9.73
CA VAL A 45 -16.57 -11.40 -11.17
C VAL A 45 -15.40 -10.65 -11.80
N SER A 46 -15.00 -11.04 -13.02
CA SER A 46 -13.96 -10.31 -13.74
C SER A 46 -14.35 -8.85 -13.93
N VAL A 47 -13.40 -7.95 -13.65
CA VAL A 47 -13.60 -6.50 -13.81
C VAL A 47 -13.89 -6.09 -15.25
N LEU A 48 -13.49 -6.90 -16.24
CA LEU A 48 -13.84 -6.69 -17.65
C LEU A 48 -15.33 -6.91 -17.92
N SER A 49 -15.97 -7.79 -17.16
CA SER A 49 -17.39 -8.12 -17.30
C SER A 49 -18.26 -7.21 -16.45
N SER A 50 -17.86 -6.93 -15.21
CA SER A 50 -18.65 -6.09 -14.31
C SER A 50 -18.44 -4.59 -14.52
N GLY A 51 -17.27 -4.19 -15.01
CA GLY A 51 -16.87 -2.78 -15.06
C GLY A 51 -16.65 -2.16 -13.69
N GLY A 52 -16.77 -2.94 -12.60
CA GLY A 52 -16.67 -2.47 -11.23
C GLY A 52 -15.23 -2.23 -10.77
N ALA A 53 -15.11 -1.72 -9.55
CA ALA A 53 -13.81 -1.61 -8.89
C ALA A 53 -13.24 -3.00 -8.61
N MET A 54 -11.92 -3.10 -8.57
CA MET A 54 -11.26 -4.36 -8.28
C MET A 54 -11.18 -4.58 -6.76
N SER A 55 -11.33 -5.84 -6.34
CA SER A 55 -11.06 -6.32 -5.00
C SER A 55 -9.67 -6.97 -4.99
N THR A 56 -8.75 -6.42 -4.20
CA THR A 56 -7.42 -7.00 -3.97
C THR A 56 -7.56 -8.33 -3.24
N LEU A 57 -8.51 -8.43 -2.30
CA LEU A 57 -8.75 -9.67 -1.59
C LEU A 57 -9.27 -10.77 -2.51
N LYS A 58 -10.16 -10.49 -3.47
CA LYS A 58 -10.61 -11.52 -4.43
C LYS A 58 -9.55 -11.83 -5.48
N SER A 59 -8.89 -10.81 -6.02
CA SER A 59 -7.92 -10.98 -7.12
C SER A 59 -6.66 -11.72 -6.68
N CYS A 60 -6.17 -11.45 -5.47
CA CYS A 60 -4.92 -12.02 -4.97
C CYS A 60 -5.13 -13.35 -4.21
N SER A 61 -6.36 -13.62 -3.72
CA SER A 61 -6.68 -14.89 -3.03
C SER A 61 -6.62 -16.14 -3.91
N GLY A 62 -6.46 -15.99 -5.22
CA GLY A 62 -6.22 -17.12 -6.12
C GLY A 62 -4.85 -17.79 -5.92
N CYS A 63 -3.89 -17.12 -5.27
CA CYS A 63 -2.52 -17.62 -5.12
C CYS A 63 -1.97 -17.58 -3.69
N HIS A 64 -2.40 -16.63 -2.85
CA HIS A 64 -2.04 -16.57 -1.44
C HIS A 64 -3.26 -16.16 -0.62
N ASP A 65 -3.35 -16.54 0.66
CA ASP A 65 -4.49 -16.17 1.50
C ASP A 65 -4.46 -14.67 1.85
N ALA A 66 -5.02 -13.82 0.97
CA ALA A 66 -5.03 -12.37 1.15
C ALA A 66 -5.85 -11.95 2.37
N GLY A 67 -6.89 -12.72 2.74
CA GLY A 67 -7.67 -12.49 3.94
C GLY A 67 -6.85 -12.72 5.21
N PHE A 68 -6.06 -13.80 5.26
CA PHE A 68 -5.13 -14.05 6.36
C PHE A 68 -4.08 -12.94 6.45
N ILE A 69 -3.46 -12.55 5.32
CA ILE A 69 -2.44 -11.48 5.32
C ILE A 69 -3.02 -10.16 5.83
N GLU A 70 -4.22 -9.77 5.40
CA GLU A 70 -4.88 -8.53 5.85
C GLU A 70 -5.17 -8.54 7.35
N THR A 71 -5.69 -9.66 7.87
CA THR A 71 -6.11 -9.79 9.27
C THR A 71 -4.95 -10.01 10.24
N HIS A 72 -3.77 -10.43 9.74
CA HIS A 72 -2.56 -10.66 10.53
C HIS A 72 -1.50 -9.57 10.29
N SER A 73 -1.89 -8.43 9.72
CA SER A 73 -0.99 -7.30 9.45
C SER A 73 -1.37 -6.10 10.31
N PHE A 74 -0.45 -5.67 11.17
CA PHE A 74 -0.63 -4.43 11.93
C PHE A 74 -0.73 -3.18 11.03
N HIS A 75 -0.13 -3.21 9.83
CA HIS A 75 -0.27 -2.13 8.85
C HIS A 75 -1.72 -1.93 8.40
N SER A 76 -2.51 -3.02 8.37
CA SER A 76 -3.94 -3.00 8.07
C SER A 76 -4.76 -2.74 9.33
N ASN A 77 -4.46 -3.40 10.44
CA ASN A 77 -5.26 -3.32 11.67
C ASN A 77 -5.18 -1.96 12.38
N LEU A 78 -3.98 -1.39 12.53
CA LEU A 78 -3.71 -0.12 13.23
C LEU A 78 -4.42 0.10 14.58
N GLY A 79 -4.64 -0.97 15.35
CA GLY A 79 -5.21 -0.94 16.69
C GLY A 79 -6.73 -1.17 16.77
N LEU A 80 -7.38 -1.54 15.66
CA LEU A 80 -8.82 -1.82 15.64
C LEU A 80 -9.23 -2.96 16.60
N ASP A 81 -8.43 -4.03 16.69
CA ASP A 81 -8.72 -5.18 17.56
C ASP A 81 -8.24 -4.99 19.02
N ALA A 82 -7.57 -3.87 19.30
CA ALA A 82 -7.04 -3.51 20.61
C ALA A 82 -7.75 -2.29 21.23
N LEU A 83 -9.00 -2.05 20.83
CA LEU A 83 -9.81 -0.96 21.36
C LEU A 83 -10.17 -1.17 22.84
N THR A 84 -10.09 -0.10 23.60
CA THR A 84 -10.44 -0.02 25.03
C THR A 84 -11.32 1.22 25.30
N LYS A 85 -11.64 1.51 26.56
CA LYS A 85 -12.16 2.86 26.89
C LYS A 85 -10.99 3.86 26.87
N PRO A 86 -11.25 5.14 26.54
CA PRO A 86 -10.23 6.19 26.65
C PRO A 86 -9.47 6.14 27.98
N GLY A 87 -8.14 6.19 27.89
CA GLY A 87 -7.24 6.18 29.04
C GLY A 87 -6.96 4.81 29.64
N GLN A 88 -7.45 3.73 29.03
CA GLN A 88 -7.22 2.35 29.50
C GLN A 88 -6.08 1.63 28.77
N ILE A 89 -5.42 2.29 27.82
CA ILE A 89 -4.23 1.75 27.17
C ILE A 89 -3.02 1.90 28.10
N ALA A 90 -2.35 0.79 28.40
CA ALA A 90 -1.15 0.79 29.22
C ALA A 90 -0.05 1.65 28.59
N GLY A 91 0.43 2.67 29.31
CA GLY A 91 1.44 3.61 28.80
C GLY A 91 0.93 4.59 27.73
N GLY A 92 -0.38 4.57 27.43
CA GLY A 92 -1.05 5.54 26.57
C GLY A 92 -1.40 6.84 27.30
N ARG A 93 -1.95 7.79 26.55
CA ARG A 93 -2.50 9.04 27.12
C ARG A 93 -3.93 8.82 27.60
N GLU A 94 -4.44 9.71 28.45
CA GLU A 94 -5.78 9.62 29.05
C GLU A 94 -6.93 9.60 28.01
N TRP A 95 -6.66 10.02 26.78
CA TRP A 95 -7.61 10.04 25.66
C TRP A 95 -7.37 8.95 24.62
N ASP A 96 -6.23 8.24 24.67
CA ASP A 96 -5.94 7.16 23.74
C ASP A 96 -6.79 5.94 24.13
N PHE A 97 -7.34 5.25 23.13
CA PHE A 97 -8.21 4.09 23.32
C PHE A 97 -7.86 2.90 22.42
N SER A 98 -6.71 2.95 21.72
CA SER A 98 -6.06 1.78 21.11
C SER A 98 -4.54 1.89 21.18
N ASP A 99 -3.84 0.81 20.84
CA ASP A 99 -2.38 0.77 20.75
C ASP A 99 -1.82 1.26 19.39
N GLY A 100 -2.67 1.48 18.40
CA GLY A 100 -2.31 1.93 17.05
C GLY A 100 -2.81 3.33 16.69
N ALA A 101 -2.63 3.74 15.44
CA ALA A 101 -3.05 5.06 14.99
C ALA A 101 -4.59 5.22 14.93
N PHE A 102 -5.32 4.11 14.77
CA PHE A 102 -6.78 4.09 14.82
C PHE A 102 -7.22 3.99 16.29
N GLY A 103 -7.36 5.13 16.95
CA GLY A 103 -7.71 5.22 18.38
C GLY A 103 -6.73 6.05 19.22
N LYS A 104 -5.79 6.76 18.56
CA LYS A 104 -4.93 7.76 19.20
C LYS A 104 -5.21 9.16 18.66
N TRP A 105 -4.96 10.16 19.49
CA TRP A 105 -4.94 11.55 19.04
C TRP A 105 -3.66 11.85 18.25
N ASN A 106 -3.80 12.60 17.15
CA ASN A 106 -2.67 13.03 16.35
C ASN A 106 -2.29 14.49 16.67
N ALA A 107 -1.12 14.69 17.27
CA ALA A 107 -0.66 16.00 17.72
C ALA A 107 -0.32 16.99 16.60
N ILE A 108 -0.04 16.49 15.38
CA ILE A 108 0.32 17.33 14.24
C ILE A 108 -0.94 17.80 13.52
N ALA A 109 -1.89 16.88 13.31
CA ALA A 109 -3.16 17.19 12.67
C ALA A 109 -4.17 17.85 13.63
N TYR A 110 -3.95 17.76 14.95
CA TYR A 110 -4.92 18.13 15.98
C TYR A 110 -6.27 17.43 15.79
N ARG A 111 -6.25 16.18 15.33
CA ARG A 111 -7.46 15.38 15.08
C ARG A 111 -7.53 14.16 16.00
N TYR A 112 -8.75 13.81 16.39
CA TYR A 112 -9.14 12.76 17.31
C TYR A 112 -10.23 11.87 16.68
N LEU A 113 -9.99 10.56 16.59
CA LEU A 113 -11.07 9.63 16.27
C LEU A 113 -11.98 9.53 17.50
N SER A 114 -13.24 9.94 17.39
CA SER A 114 -14.11 9.95 18.57
C SER A 114 -14.58 8.54 18.95
N PRO A 115 -14.50 8.14 20.22
CA PRO A 115 -15.02 6.86 20.71
C PRO A 115 -16.55 6.87 20.67
N SER A 116 -17.16 5.70 20.75
CA SER A 116 -18.63 5.59 20.72
C SER A 116 -19.22 6.22 21.98
N GLY A 117 -20.26 7.04 21.82
CA GLY A 117 -20.89 7.77 22.91
C GLY A 117 -20.16 9.05 23.35
N ASP A 118 -19.16 9.51 22.59
CA ASP A 118 -18.52 10.80 22.82
C ASP A 118 -19.54 11.96 22.67
N ALA A 119 -19.41 12.97 23.52
CA ALA A 119 -20.36 14.09 23.55
C ALA A 119 -20.22 15.01 22.33
N GLN A 120 -19.02 15.04 21.73
CA GLN A 120 -18.71 15.79 20.53
C GLN A 120 -17.81 14.94 19.63
N ILE A 121 -18.28 14.67 18.41
CA ILE A 121 -17.49 13.94 17.43
C ILE A 121 -16.55 14.92 16.71
N ASP A 122 -15.24 14.64 16.72
CA ASP A 122 -14.24 15.33 15.88
C ASP A 122 -14.04 14.58 14.55
N MET A 123 -13.83 13.27 14.60
CA MET A 123 -13.82 12.41 13.42
C MET A 123 -14.61 11.13 13.67
N GLY A 124 -15.44 10.79 12.69
CA GLY A 124 -15.90 9.42 12.51
C GLY A 124 -14.87 8.51 11.83
N THR A 125 -15.20 7.23 11.68
CA THR A 125 -14.37 6.24 10.99
C THR A 125 -14.15 6.63 9.52
N ALA A 126 -15.20 7.09 8.82
CA ALA A 126 -15.06 7.55 7.44
C ALA A 126 -14.16 8.80 7.33
N ASP A 127 -14.27 9.76 8.25
CA ASP A 127 -13.35 10.91 8.30
C ASP A 127 -11.90 10.47 8.52
N TRP A 128 -11.68 9.51 9.40
CA TRP A 128 -10.35 8.94 9.63
C TRP A 128 -9.79 8.31 8.35
N VAL A 129 -10.59 7.55 7.58
CA VAL A 129 -10.15 6.98 6.29
C VAL A 129 -9.85 8.08 5.28
N ARG A 130 -10.69 9.11 5.16
CA ARG A 130 -10.47 10.25 4.25
C ARG A 130 -9.21 11.05 4.59
N TYR A 131 -8.94 11.22 5.88
CA TYR A 131 -7.87 12.10 6.37
C TYR A 131 -6.53 11.37 6.55
N PHE A 132 -6.54 10.20 7.18
CA PHE A 132 -5.33 9.40 7.47
C PHE A 132 -5.10 8.24 6.51
N GLY A 133 -6.05 7.93 5.62
CA GLY A 133 -5.94 6.80 4.68
C GLY A 133 -4.72 6.88 3.75
N ALA A 134 -4.18 8.08 3.50
CA ALA A 134 -2.92 8.25 2.78
C ALA A 134 -1.72 7.55 3.46
N ARG A 135 -1.79 7.29 4.77
CA ARG A 135 -0.75 6.61 5.56
C ARG A 135 -1.15 5.20 6.00
N HIS A 136 -2.29 4.72 5.55
CA HIS A 136 -2.81 3.39 5.88
C HIS A 136 -2.82 2.54 4.62
N VAL A 137 -2.64 1.23 4.72
CA VAL A 137 -2.62 0.34 3.54
C VAL A 137 -4.00 -0.13 3.11
N GLY A 138 -5.07 0.25 3.83
CA GLY A 138 -6.39 -0.36 3.71
C GLY A 138 -6.54 -1.61 4.58
N GLY A 139 -7.75 -2.19 4.59
CA GLY A 139 -8.13 -3.26 5.51
C GLY A 139 -8.54 -2.72 6.88
N GLY A 140 -8.62 -3.61 7.89
CA GLY A 140 -8.93 -3.25 9.28
C GLY A 140 -10.03 -2.19 9.41
N PRO A 141 -9.75 -0.99 9.98
CA PRO A 141 -10.76 0.04 10.24
C PRO A 141 -11.33 0.70 8.98
N ALA A 142 -10.77 0.44 7.80
CA ALA A 142 -11.31 0.91 6.53
C ALA A 142 -12.29 -0.09 5.88
N LYS A 143 -12.56 -1.22 6.56
CA LYS A 143 -13.43 -2.31 6.10
C LYS A 143 -14.37 -2.85 7.17
N LEU A 144 -13.89 -2.93 8.41
CA LEU A 144 -14.60 -3.49 9.55
C LEU A 144 -14.91 -2.39 10.57
N SER A 145 -16.07 -2.54 11.21
CA SER A 145 -16.47 -1.75 12.37
C SER A 145 -15.68 -2.15 13.63
N ARG A 146 -15.85 -1.39 14.70
CA ARG A 146 -15.27 -1.66 16.03
C ARG A 146 -15.79 -2.97 16.64
N SER A 147 -16.95 -3.46 16.22
CA SER A 147 -17.49 -4.76 16.62
C SER A 147 -17.09 -5.91 15.69
N GLY A 148 -16.37 -5.63 14.60
CA GLY A 148 -15.92 -6.61 13.61
C GLY A 148 -16.92 -6.89 12.48
N GLU A 149 -18.05 -6.19 12.44
CA GLU A 149 -19.02 -6.25 11.33
C GLU A 149 -18.49 -5.49 10.10
N PRO A 150 -18.80 -5.92 8.86
CA PRO A 150 -18.48 -5.13 7.66
C PRO A 150 -19.10 -3.74 7.72
N LEU A 151 -18.34 -2.69 7.42
CA LEU A 151 -18.84 -1.31 7.47
C LEU A 151 -20.04 -1.08 6.55
N THR A 152 -20.10 -1.77 5.40
CA THR A 152 -21.21 -1.71 4.44
C THR A 152 -22.53 -2.31 4.96
N GLU A 153 -22.48 -3.03 6.09
CA GLU A 153 -23.66 -3.64 6.73
C GLU A 153 -24.16 -2.82 7.93
N LEU A 154 -23.45 -1.75 8.32
CA LEU A 154 -23.86 -0.90 9.43
C LEU A 154 -25.16 -0.16 9.13
N VAL A 155 -26.05 -0.14 10.12
CA VAL A 155 -27.24 0.70 10.13
C VAL A 155 -26.84 2.08 10.64
N ILE A 156 -27.30 3.15 9.98
CA ILE A 156 -27.05 4.52 10.44
C ILE A 156 -27.67 4.74 11.82
N VAL A 157 -26.83 5.11 12.79
CA VAL A 157 -27.22 5.41 14.17
C VAL A 157 -26.84 6.86 14.48
N ALA A 158 -27.80 7.67 14.90
CA ALA A 158 -27.55 9.08 15.21
C ALA A 158 -26.44 9.22 16.27
N ASN A 159 -25.52 10.16 16.03
CA ASN A 159 -24.35 10.42 16.87
C ASN A 159 -23.39 9.23 17.03
N ASP A 160 -23.39 8.28 16.10
CA ASP A 160 -22.40 7.22 16.06
C ASP A 160 -21.23 7.59 15.11
N PRO A 161 -19.98 7.66 15.61
CA PRO A 161 -18.81 7.96 14.79
C PRO A 161 -18.52 6.90 13.72
N GLU A 162 -19.08 5.70 13.77
CA GLU A 162 -18.92 4.72 12.69
C GLU A 162 -19.86 4.95 11.51
N THR A 163 -20.92 5.74 11.69
CA THR A 163 -21.95 5.99 10.66
C THR A 163 -22.19 7.47 10.38
N HIS A 164 -21.40 8.36 10.98
CA HIS A 164 -21.46 9.80 10.77
C HIS A 164 -20.08 10.38 10.52
N ILE A 165 -20.05 11.44 9.72
CA ILE A 165 -18.91 12.33 9.54
C ILE A 165 -19.24 13.73 10.05
N VAL A 166 -18.21 14.53 10.29
CA VAL A 166 -18.36 15.95 10.60
C VAL A 166 -18.24 16.77 9.32
N ASP A 167 -19.27 17.55 9.01
CA ASP A 167 -19.21 18.54 7.92
C ASP A 167 -18.10 19.57 8.23
N PRO A 168 -17.10 19.74 7.35
CA PRO A 168 -15.97 20.62 7.63
C PRO A 168 -16.32 22.11 7.58
N GLU A 169 -17.43 22.50 6.95
CA GLU A 169 -17.87 23.89 6.83
C GLU A 169 -18.77 24.28 8.01
N THR A 170 -19.69 23.40 8.41
CA THR A 170 -20.71 23.71 9.42
C THR A 170 -20.45 23.07 10.78
N GLY A 171 -19.57 22.07 10.86
CA GLY A 171 -19.34 21.25 12.06
C GLY A 171 -20.53 20.34 12.42
N ALA A 172 -21.52 20.20 11.53
CA ALA A 172 -22.70 19.38 11.78
C ALA A 172 -22.41 17.91 11.46
N LEU A 173 -23.05 16.99 12.18
CA LEU A 173 -22.97 15.57 11.84
C LEU A 173 -23.81 15.26 10.61
N GLN A 174 -23.22 14.54 9.68
CA GLN A 174 -23.87 14.02 8.48
C GLN A 174 -23.76 12.50 8.45
N PRO A 175 -24.84 11.79 8.10
CA PRO A 175 -24.77 10.35 7.96
C PRO A 175 -23.81 9.98 6.82
N TRP A 176 -23.03 8.92 7.03
CA TRP A 176 -22.16 8.33 6.02
C TRP A 176 -22.75 7.03 5.50
N ASP A 177 -22.89 6.92 4.18
CA ASP A 177 -23.37 5.70 3.51
C ASP A 177 -22.18 4.85 3.05
N TRP A 178 -21.86 3.81 3.83
CA TRP A 178 -20.81 2.85 3.50
C TRP A 178 -21.14 1.99 2.28
N GLN A 179 -22.42 1.78 1.95
CA GLN A 179 -22.80 1.08 0.72
C GLN A 179 -22.49 1.93 -0.50
N GLN A 180 -22.69 3.24 -0.40
CA GLN A 180 -22.34 4.19 -1.45
C GLN A 180 -20.81 4.33 -1.61
N SER A 181 -20.08 4.60 -0.52
CA SER A 181 -18.62 4.79 -0.58
C SER A 181 -17.87 3.51 -0.91
N GLY A 182 -18.42 2.36 -0.49
CA GLY A 182 -17.68 1.12 -0.33
C GLY A 182 -16.64 1.22 0.77
N VAL A 183 -15.69 0.28 0.76
CA VAL A 183 -14.62 0.13 1.75
C VAL A 183 -13.25 0.10 1.07
N VAL A 184 -12.18 0.23 1.84
CA VAL A 184 -10.80 0.09 1.35
C VAL A 184 -10.23 -1.23 1.83
N GLU A 185 -10.06 -2.18 0.93
CA GLU A 185 -9.34 -3.43 1.20
C GLU A 185 -7.83 -3.18 1.31
N MET A 186 -7.07 -4.06 1.96
CA MET A 186 -5.62 -3.98 1.97
C MET A 186 -5.07 -3.95 0.53
N ASN A 187 -4.36 -2.89 0.22
CA ASN A 187 -3.91 -2.58 -1.13
C ASN A 187 -2.52 -3.17 -1.39
N CYS A 188 -2.48 -4.37 -1.94
CA CYS A 188 -1.24 -5.07 -2.28
C CYS A 188 -0.36 -4.29 -3.27
N PHE A 189 -0.95 -3.47 -4.15
CA PHE A 189 -0.20 -2.75 -5.17
C PHE A 189 0.73 -1.67 -4.60
N LEU A 190 0.40 -1.11 -3.43
CA LEU A 190 1.27 -0.14 -2.75
C LEU A 190 2.67 -0.69 -2.51
N CYS A 191 2.77 -1.98 -2.21
CA CYS A 191 4.03 -2.66 -1.89
C CYS A 191 4.58 -3.47 -3.06
N HIS A 192 3.70 -4.08 -3.87
CA HIS A 192 4.10 -5.06 -4.87
C HIS A 192 4.18 -4.52 -6.29
N THR A 193 4.00 -3.21 -6.51
CA THR A 193 4.24 -2.60 -7.83
C THR A 193 5.36 -1.57 -7.77
N GLU A 194 6.07 -1.40 -8.88
CA GLU A 194 7.20 -0.48 -8.98
C GLU A 194 6.77 0.98 -8.87
N ASN A 195 5.69 1.34 -9.56
CA ASN A 195 5.21 2.72 -9.67
C ASN A 195 3.70 2.82 -9.35
N PRO A 196 3.28 2.51 -8.11
CA PRO A 196 1.88 2.66 -7.71
C PRO A 196 1.45 4.12 -7.79
N ASN A 197 0.29 4.40 -8.38
CA ASN A 197 -0.25 5.75 -8.45
C ASN A 197 -0.93 6.14 -7.13
N ASN A 198 -0.10 6.45 -6.12
CA ASN A 198 -0.59 6.80 -4.79
C ASN A 198 -1.36 8.12 -4.78
N ALA A 199 -1.03 9.07 -5.68
CA ALA A 199 -1.77 10.32 -5.80
C ALA A 199 -3.23 10.07 -6.21
N ALA A 200 -3.47 9.22 -7.22
CA ALA A 200 -4.82 8.85 -7.64
C ALA A 200 -5.57 8.09 -6.53
N ARG A 201 -4.90 7.16 -5.83
CA ARG A 201 -5.45 6.48 -4.65
C ARG A 201 -5.89 7.47 -3.58
N VAL A 202 -5.02 8.40 -3.19
CA VAL A 202 -5.31 9.40 -2.15
C VAL A 202 -6.47 10.30 -2.55
N ALA A 203 -6.59 10.66 -3.83
CA ALA A 203 -7.73 11.42 -4.33
C ALA A 203 -9.07 10.67 -4.14
N GLU A 204 -9.12 9.36 -4.38
CA GLU A 204 -10.33 8.56 -4.10
C GLU A 204 -10.63 8.42 -2.60
N LEU A 205 -9.59 8.32 -1.77
CA LEU A 205 -9.77 8.29 -0.32
C LEU A 205 -10.37 9.61 0.18
N GLN A 206 -9.82 10.76 -0.23
CA GLN A 206 -10.27 12.07 0.22
C GLN A 206 -11.69 12.41 -0.27
N SER A 207 -12.04 11.98 -1.49
CA SER A 207 -13.38 12.15 -2.05
C SER A 207 -14.43 11.22 -1.45
N GLY A 208 -14.03 10.21 -0.65
CA GLY A 208 -14.95 9.23 -0.09
C GLY A 208 -15.30 8.08 -1.02
N ASN A 209 -14.65 7.99 -2.19
CA ASN A 209 -14.89 6.93 -3.16
C ASN A 209 -14.03 5.68 -2.86
N PHE A 210 -14.14 5.19 -1.63
CA PHE A 210 -13.27 4.17 -1.04
C PHE A 210 -13.16 2.90 -1.89
N ARG A 211 -14.28 2.47 -2.49
CA ARG A 211 -14.36 1.29 -3.35
C ARG A 211 -13.33 1.31 -4.49
N TRP A 212 -13.05 2.49 -5.03
CA TRP A 212 -12.14 2.65 -6.18
C TRP A 212 -10.69 2.94 -5.79
N ALA A 213 -10.37 3.13 -4.51
CA ALA A 213 -9.03 3.51 -4.07
C ALA A 213 -7.94 2.50 -4.51
N ASN A 214 -8.23 1.20 -4.47
CA ASN A 214 -7.28 0.17 -4.87
C ASN A 214 -7.09 0.14 -6.40
N THR A 215 -8.19 0.23 -7.16
CA THR A 215 -8.13 0.38 -8.62
C THR A 215 -7.33 1.62 -9.02
N ALA A 216 -7.50 2.74 -8.31
CA ALA A 216 -6.85 3.99 -8.64
C ALA A 216 -5.32 3.92 -8.57
N THR A 217 -4.79 2.99 -7.75
CA THR A 217 -3.35 2.73 -7.68
C THR A 217 -2.77 2.22 -9.01
N LEU A 218 -3.60 1.65 -9.88
CA LEU A 218 -3.21 1.16 -11.20
C LEU A 218 -3.29 2.24 -12.29
N LEU A 219 -3.70 3.47 -11.98
CA LEU A 219 -3.79 4.53 -12.98
C LEU A 219 -2.42 4.84 -13.58
N GLY A 220 -2.32 4.86 -14.92
CA GLY A 220 -1.06 5.10 -15.64
C GLY A 220 -0.28 3.82 -15.99
N THR A 221 -0.69 2.66 -15.48
CA THR A 221 -0.12 1.35 -15.89
C THR A 221 -0.59 0.90 -17.27
N GLY A 222 -1.67 1.52 -17.79
CA GLY A 222 -2.38 1.07 -18.98
C GLY A 222 -3.43 -0.01 -18.71
N ILE A 223 -3.60 -0.49 -17.48
CA ILE A 223 -4.64 -1.47 -17.09
C ILE A 223 -6.02 -0.79 -16.97
N VAL A 224 -6.04 0.42 -16.42
CA VAL A 224 -7.26 1.19 -16.17
C VAL A 224 -7.03 2.65 -16.55
N GLN A 225 -8.11 3.31 -16.98
CA GLN A 225 -8.14 4.73 -17.30
C GLN A 225 -9.22 5.41 -16.46
N LYS A 226 -9.00 6.70 -16.16
CA LYS A 226 -9.99 7.56 -15.53
C LYS A 226 -10.38 8.68 -16.50
N SER A 227 -11.68 8.92 -16.66
CA SER A 227 -12.24 10.03 -17.45
C SER A 227 -13.34 10.72 -16.64
N GLY A 228 -13.09 11.95 -16.21
CA GLY A 228 -13.89 12.59 -15.16
C GLY A 228 -13.90 11.72 -13.91
N ASP A 229 -15.09 11.43 -13.38
CA ASP A 229 -15.28 10.56 -12.21
C ASP A 229 -15.47 9.07 -12.57
N THR A 230 -15.37 8.71 -13.86
CA THR A 230 -15.61 7.35 -14.32
C THR A 230 -14.30 6.60 -14.56
N TRP A 231 -14.23 5.39 -14.00
CA TRP A 231 -13.16 4.44 -14.26
C TRP A 231 -13.53 3.48 -15.40
N ARG A 232 -12.55 3.15 -16.25
CA ARG A 232 -12.72 2.23 -17.39
C ARG A 232 -11.53 1.29 -17.50
N TRP A 233 -11.82 -0.01 -17.55
CA TRP A 233 -10.80 -1.03 -17.78
C TRP A 233 -10.36 -1.06 -19.24
N ASN A 234 -9.04 -1.14 -19.46
CA ASN A 234 -8.49 -1.32 -20.80
C ASN A 234 -8.50 -2.81 -21.16
N ALA A 235 -9.43 -3.24 -22.00
CA ALA A 235 -9.52 -4.64 -22.42
C ALA A 235 -8.24 -5.18 -23.06
N ALA A 236 -7.43 -4.32 -23.72
CA ALA A 236 -6.17 -4.73 -24.34
C ALA A 236 -5.05 -5.05 -23.31
N ALA A 237 -5.23 -4.71 -22.04
CA ALA A 237 -4.32 -5.07 -20.96
C ALA A 237 -4.47 -6.54 -20.51
N PHE A 238 -5.47 -7.25 -21.05
CA PHE A 238 -5.82 -8.61 -20.66
C PHE A 238 -5.74 -9.56 -21.86
N ASP A 239 -5.46 -10.83 -21.61
CA ASP A 239 -5.53 -11.89 -22.60
C ASP A 239 -6.97 -12.44 -22.75
N ALA A 240 -7.14 -13.39 -23.68
CA ALA A 240 -8.45 -13.97 -24.01
C ALA A 240 -9.13 -14.69 -22.82
N ASP A 241 -8.36 -15.12 -21.83
CA ASP A 241 -8.85 -15.79 -20.63
C ASP A 241 -9.16 -14.79 -19.48
N GLY A 242 -8.89 -13.51 -19.73
CA GLY A 242 -9.12 -12.40 -18.80
C GLY A 242 -8.01 -12.21 -17.77
N PHE A 243 -6.82 -12.75 -18.00
CA PHE A 243 -5.65 -12.49 -17.17
C PHE A 243 -4.89 -11.26 -17.66
N LEU A 244 -4.22 -10.55 -16.76
CA LEU A 244 -3.30 -9.48 -17.13
C LEU A 244 -2.18 -9.99 -18.05
N ALA A 245 -1.83 -9.19 -19.05
CA ALA A 245 -0.69 -9.46 -19.92
C ALA A 245 0.61 -9.53 -19.11
N ALA A 246 1.59 -10.33 -19.57
CA ALA A 246 2.79 -10.69 -18.80
C ALA A 246 3.68 -9.51 -18.35
N GLY A 247 3.57 -8.34 -19.00
CA GLY A 247 4.27 -7.11 -18.58
C GLY A 247 3.52 -6.28 -17.52
N LEU A 248 2.23 -6.56 -17.32
CA LEU A 248 1.34 -5.83 -16.40
C LEU A 248 1.03 -6.63 -15.13
N SER A 249 1.43 -7.91 -15.07
CA SER A 249 1.31 -8.78 -13.90
C SER A 249 2.61 -8.91 -13.10
N GLN A 250 3.64 -8.10 -13.39
CA GLN A 250 4.93 -8.18 -12.71
C GLN A 250 4.85 -7.54 -11.34
N MET A 251 4.60 -8.38 -10.34
CA MET A 251 4.70 -7.99 -8.94
C MET A 251 6.16 -8.09 -8.47
N GLN A 252 6.60 -7.11 -7.69
CA GLN A 252 7.92 -7.07 -7.07
C GLN A 252 7.87 -7.26 -5.56
N SER A 253 9.02 -7.50 -4.95
CA SER A 253 9.18 -7.27 -3.50
C SER A 253 9.13 -5.76 -3.21
N PRO A 254 8.61 -5.34 -2.04
CA PRO A 254 8.58 -3.94 -1.68
C PRO A 254 9.98 -3.33 -1.62
N THR A 255 10.09 -2.10 -2.09
CA THR A 255 11.28 -1.27 -2.01
C THR A 255 11.11 -0.16 -0.97
N ASP A 256 12.20 0.51 -0.61
CA ASP A 256 12.17 1.70 0.25
C ASP A 256 11.23 2.79 -0.28
N ALA A 257 11.13 2.94 -1.60
CA ALA A 257 10.21 3.89 -2.22
C ALA A 257 8.73 3.54 -1.95
N ASN A 258 8.39 2.25 -1.89
CA ASN A 258 7.03 1.80 -1.53
C ASN A 258 6.70 2.15 -0.07
N CYS A 259 7.65 1.95 0.85
CA CYS A 259 7.50 2.37 2.25
C CYS A 259 7.30 3.89 2.37
N GLY A 260 8.02 4.65 1.53
CA GLY A 260 7.95 6.11 1.50
C GLY A 260 6.61 6.69 1.06
N LEU A 261 5.74 5.90 0.43
CA LEU A 261 4.38 6.33 0.06
C LEU A 261 3.55 6.78 1.27
N CYS A 262 3.77 6.15 2.43
CA CYS A 262 3.08 6.44 3.69
C CYS A 262 4.01 7.12 4.71
N HIS A 263 5.30 6.75 4.73
CA HIS A 263 6.26 7.21 5.74
C HIS A 263 7.08 8.43 5.30
N GLY A 264 7.00 8.85 4.04
CA GLY A 264 7.70 10.02 3.51
C GLY A 264 9.06 9.69 2.89
N GLN A 265 10.00 10.63 2.92
CA GLN A 265 11.32 10.43 2.33
C GLN A 265 12.06 9.30 3.05
N VAL A 266 12.47 8.30 2.26
CA VAL A 266 13.36 7.22 2.71
C VAL A 266 14.74 7.48 2.14
N HIS A 267 15.76 7.44 3.00
CA HIS A 267 17.14 7.73 2.64
C HIS A 267 18.00 6.50 2.90
N ALA A 268 18.43 5.86 1.83
CA ALA A 268 19.18 4.61 1.85
C ALA A 268 20.65 4.76 1.44
N ASP A 269 21.06 5.93 0.99
CA ASP A 269 22.45 6.20 0.60
C ASP A 269 23.29 6.57 1.83
N ILE A 270 24.19 5.67 2.23
CA ILE A 270 25.08 5.89 3.37
C ILE A 270 26.23 6.87 3.09
N GLN A 271 26.44 7.28 1.84
CA GLN A 271 27.54 8.17 1.44
C GLN A 271 27.11 9.63 1.37
N SER A 272 25.83 9.90 1.14
CA SER A 272 25.27 11.25 1.24
C SER A 272 24.56 11.42 2.58
N PRO A 273 24.73 12.54 3.30
CA PRO A 273 23.94 12.80 4.49
C PRO A 273 22.48 13.09 4.10
N LEU A 274 21.53 12.62 4.91
CA LEU A 274 20.16 13.14 4.86
C LEU A 274 20.21 14.64 5.19
N THR A 275 19.76 15.47 4.25
CA THR A 275 19.67 16.93 4.46
C THR A 275 18.23 17.37 4.40
N THR A 276 17.90 18.45 5.13
CA THR A 276 16.58 19.10 5.06
C THR A 276 16.43 19.97 3.79
N ALA A 277 17.47 20.08 2.97
CA ALA A 277 17.40 20.80 1.71
C ALA A 277 16.50 20.02 0.73
N GLY A 278 15.32 20.59 0.45
CA GLY A 278 14.29 19.95 -0.39
C GLY A 278 13.11 19.38 0.40
N ALA A 279 13.13 19.46 1.74
CA ALA A 279 11.99 19.14 2.58
C ALA A 279 10.76 20.00 2.20
N GLN A 280 9.69 19.36 1.77
CA GLN A 280 8.43 20.00 1.37
C GLN A 280 7.36 19.77 2.45
N PRO A 281 6.55 20.75 2.88
CA PRO A 281 5.56 20.57 3.96
C PRO A 281 4.65 19.35 3.81
N GLU A 282 4.43 18.86 2.59
CA GLU A 282 3.68 17.66 2.26
C GLU A 282 4.35 16.36 2.75
N GLN A 283 5.65 16.37 3.00
CA GLN A 283 6.46 15.28 3.57
C GLN A 283 6.68 15.46 5.09
N TRP A 284 5.68 15.96 5.81
CA TRP A 284 5.85 16.24 7.24
C TRP A 284 6.21 15.01 8.07
N SER A 285 5.87 13.79 7.65
CA SER A 285 6.28 12.55 8.31
C SER A 285 7.80 12.33 8.34
N THR A 286 8.56 13.04 7.51
CA THR A 286 10.03 13.08 7.52
C THR A 286 10.57 14.32 8.26
N GLN A 287 9.75 15.35 8.46
CA GLN A 287 10.17 16.64 9.02
C GLN A 287 9.84 16.83 10.50
N THR A 288 9.11 15.89 11.10
CA THR A 288 8.74 15.86 12.52
C THR A 288 9.06 14.51 13.12
#